data_AF-A0A0F2NXM5-F1
#
_entry.id   AF-A0A0F2NXM5-F1
#
_cell.length_a   1.000
_cell.length_b   1.000
_cell.length_c   1.000
_cell.angle_alpha   90.00
_cell.angle_beta   90.00
_cell.angle_gamma   90.00
#
_symmetry.space_group_name_H-M   'P 1'
#
loop_
_entity.id
_entity.type
_entity.pdbx_description
1 polymer ?
#
loop_
_entity_poly.entity_id
_entity_poly.type
_entity_poly.pdbx_seq_one_letter_code
_entity_poly.pdbx_strand_id
1 'polypeptide(L)' 'MRGEVTLQTSMFSYVDLESRIPTHHPIRQMRKVIDKALLQLEPFFDGMYSQTGRPSIPPEQLL' A
#
# COMPACT_ATOMS: atom_id res chain seq x y z
N MET A 1 30.05 17.73 9.72
CA MET A 1 29.26 18.72 8.94
C MET A 1 28.23 17.95 8.13
N ARG A 2 26.94 18.25 8.12
CA ARG A 2 26.07 19.19 8.84
C ARG A 2 24.67 18.59 8.75
N GLY A 3 23.99 18.50 9.87
CA GLY A 3 22.60 18.06 9.97
C GLY A 3 22.42 17.40 11.30
N GLU A 4 22.00 18.16 12.31
CA GLU A 4 21.29 17.55 13.43
C GLU A 4 20.20 16.68 12.82
N VAL A 5 20.20 15.40 13.15
CA VAL A 5 19.02 14.57 12.90
C VAL A 5 18.02 15.04 13.95
N THR A 6 17.19 16.02 13.60
CA THR A 6 15.90 16.15 14.23
C THR A 6 15.24 14.79 14.02
N LEU A 7 15.15 14.01 15.11
CA LEU A 7 14.20 12.92 15.18
C LEU A 7 12.85 13.60 14.97
N GLN A 8 12.40 13.64 13.72
CA GLN A 8 11.03 13.96 13.41
C GLN A 8 10.25 12.86 14.09
N THR A 9 9.77 13.13 15.30
CA THR A 9 8.80 12.28 15.98
C THR A 9 7.72 12.09 14.95
N SER A 10 7.63 10.86 14.48
CA SER A 10 6.78 10.38 13.43
C SER A 10 5.38 10.95 13.60
N MET A 11 5.06 12.07 12.96
CA MET A 11 3.68 12.48 12.74
C MET A 11 3.12 11.64 11.58
N PHE A 12 3.17 10.32 11.74
CA PHE A 12 2.46 9.40 10.87
C PHE A 12 1.01 9.35 11.35
N SER A 13 0.17 10.22 10.78
CA SER A 13 -1.26 10.03 10.89
C SER A 13 -1.66 8.87 9.97
N TYR A 14 -1.87 7.67 10.52
CA TYR A 14 -2.60 6.62 9.81
C TYR A 14 -4.05 7.07 9.69
N VAL A 15 -4.36 7.71 8.58
CA VAL A 15 -5.74 7.96 8.20
C VAL A 15 -6.06 7.02 7.05
N ASP A 16 -7.06 6.18 7.26
CA ASP A 16 -7.60 5.36 6.19
C ASP A 16 -8.06 6.28 5.05
N LEU A 17 -7.38 6.18 3.90
CA LEU A 17 -7.71 7.00 2.74
C LEU A 17 -9.13 6.75 2.25
N GLU A 18 -9.66 5.54 2.47
CA GLU A 18 -11.04 5.21 2.14
C GLU A 18 -12.04 5.96 3.02
N SER A 19 -11.71 6.21 4.30
CA SER A 19 -12.56 7.00 5.19
C SER A 19 -12.73 8.45 4.73
N ARG A 20 -11.82 8.96 3.89
CA ARG A 20 -11.89 10.32 3.32
C ARG A 20 -12.84 10.44 2.12
N ILE A 21 -13.25 9.31 1.53
CA ILE A 21 -14.13 9.31 0.37
C ILE A 21 -15.58 9.14 0.85
N PRO A 22 -16.50 10.07 0.54
CA PRO A 22 -17.91 9.91 0.90
C PRO A 22 -18.50 8.58 0.40
N THR A 23 -19.42 7.99 1.16
CA THR A 23 -20.03 6.68 0.84
C THR A 23 -20.77 6.67 -0.51
N HIS A 24 -21.29 7.82 -0.94
CA HIS A 24 -22.03 7.99 -2.18
C HIS A 24 -21.15 8.56 -3.32
N HIS A 25 -19.83 8.59 -3.15
CA HIS A 25 -18.93 9.12 -4.17
C HIS A 25 -18.87 8.19 -5.39
N PRO A 26 -19.02 8.70 -6.64
CA PRO A 26 -19.03 7.88 -7.85
C PRO A 26 -17.82 6.97 -8.02
N ILE A 27 -16.63 7.40 -7.57
CA ILE A 27 -15.39 6.60 -7.66
C ILE A 27 -15.48 5.25 -6.93
N ARG A 28 -16.35 5.13 -5.91
CA ARG A 28 -16.55 3.86 -5.19
C ARG A 28 -17.19 2.80 -6.07
N GLN A 29 -17.93 3.18 -7.11
CA GLN A 29 -18.47 2.24 -8.09
C GLN A 29 -17.37 1.68 -8.99
N MET A 30 -16.41 2.52 -9.40
CA MET A 30 -15.25 2.08 -10.19
C MET A 30 -14.40 1.08 -9.42
N ARG A 31 -14.24 1.27 -8.10
CA ARG A 31 -13.51 0.32 -7.25
C ARG A 31 -14.04 -1.12 -7.39
N LYS A 32 -15.37 -1.30 -7.38
CA LYS A 32 -15.98 -2.64 -7.55
C LYS A 32 -15.63 -3.30 -8.90
N VAL A 33 -15.46 -2.50 -9.95
CA VAL A 33 -15.09 -3.00 -11.28
C VAL A 33 -13.62 -3.40 -11.29
N ILE A 34 -12.76 -2.56 -10.73
CA ILE A 34 -11.31 -2.80 -10.64
C ILE A 34 -11.03 -4.02 -9.77
N ASP A 35 -11.68 -4.14 -8.60
CA ASP A 35 -11.50 -5.27 -7.69
C ASP A 35 -11.80 -6.61 -8.38
N LYS A 36 -12.87 -6.66 -9.19
CA LYS A 36 -13.19 -7.85 -9.99
C LYS A 36 -12.13 -8.16 -11.04
N ALA A 37 -11.63 -7.14 -11.74
CA ALA A 37 -10.58 -7.32 -12.73
C ALA A 37 -9.27 -7.80 -12.07
N LEU A 38 -8.91 -7.25 -10.91
CA LEU A 38 -7.73 -7.66 -10.16
C LEU A 38 -7.84 -9.11 -9.67
N LEU A 39 -9.00 -9.54 -9.17
CA LEU A 39 -9.22 -10.94 -8.78
C LEU A 39 -9.06 -11.90 -9.97
N GLN A 40 -9.47 -11.51 -11.16
CA GLN A 40 -9.26 -12.33 -12.37
C GLN A 40 -7.79 -12.39 -12.78
N LEU A 41 -7.00 -11.37 -12.44
CA LEU A 41 -5.58 -11.29 -12.75
C LEU A 41 -4.68 -11.90 -11.67
N GLU A 42 -5.20 -12.15 -10.46
CA GLU A 42 -4.45 -12.71 -9.33
C GLU A 42 -3.62 -13.95 -9.69
N PRO A 43 -4.15 -14.98 -10.38
CA PRO A 43 -3.35 -16.17 -10.70
C PRO A 43 -2.14 -15.88 -11.61
N PHE A 44 -2.25 -14.85 -12.45
CA PHE A 44 -1.14 -14.42 -13.30
C PHE A 44 -0.08 -13.68 -12.48
N PHE A 45 -0.50 -12.85 -11.52
CA PHE A 45 0.39 -12.18 -10.58
C PHE A 45 1.12 -13.19 -9.68
N ASP A 46 0.42 -14.18 -9.16
CA ASP A 46 1.00 -15.24 -8.34
C ASP A 46 2.10 -16.01 -9.07
N GLY A 47 1.92 -16.26 -10.37
CA GLY A 47 2.95 -16.86 -11.21
C GLY A 47 4.17 -15.96 -11.48
N MET A 48 3.99 -14.64 -11.38
CA MET A 48 5.07 -13.66 -11.59
C MET A 48 5.84 -13.34 -10.29
N TYR A 49 5.22 -13.46 -9.12
CA TYR A 49 5.86 -13.14 -7.84
C TYR A 49 6.63 -14.34 -7.26
N SER A 50 7.77 -14.04 -6.63
CA SER A 50 8.55 -15.05 -5.89
C SER A 50 7.81 -15.49 -4.63
N GLN A 51 7.72 -16.81 -4.40
CA GLN A 51 7.14 -17.37 -3.17
C GLN A 51 7.96 -17.06 -1.91
N THR A 52 9.25 -16.75 -2.06
CA THR A 52 10.16 -16.45 -0.94
C THR A 52 10.29 -14.95 -0.66
N GLY A 53 9.57 -14.10 -1.39
CA GLY A 53 9.65 -12.65 -1.28
C GLY A 53 10.94 -12.08 -1.87
N ARG A 54 11.31 -10.85 -1.46
CA ARG A 54 12.55 -10.18 -1.87
C ARG A 54 13.61 -10.41 -0.77
N PRO A 55 14.60 -11.30 -0.96
CA PRO A 55 15.54 -11.70 0.10
C PRO A 55 16.52 -10.60 0.55
N SER A 56 16.37 -9.36 0.08
CA SER A 56 17.32 -8.27 0.25
C SER A 56 16.73 -6.99 0.88
N ILE A 57 15.58 -7.07 1.56
CA ILE A 57 15.08 -5.98 2.41
C ILE A 57 15.31 -6.39 3.88
N PRO A 58 16.27 -5.75 4.58
CA PRO A 58 16.48 -5.99 5.99
C PRO A 58 15.22 -5.66 6.81
N PRO A 59 14.89 -6.44 7.85
CA PRO A 59 13.67 -6.24 8.63
C PRO A 59 13.61 -4.85 9.31
N GLU A 60 14.76 -4.20 9.51
CA GLU A 60 14.83 -2.88 10.14
C GLU A 60 14.36 -1.74 9.21
N GLN A 61 14.11 -2.02 7.92
CA GLN A 61 13.63 -1.04 6.93
C GLN A 61 12.11 -1.07 6.72
N LEU A 62 11.39 -1.94 7.44
CA LEU A 62 9.93 -2.11 7.31
C LEU A 62 9.13 -1.39 8.43
N LEU A 63 9.77 -0.51 9.21
CA LEU A 63 9.16 0.25 10.30
C LEU A 63 9.24 1.76 10.09
#